data_AF-A0A958X518-F1
#
_entry.id   AF-A0A958X518-F1
#
_cell.length_a   1.000
_cell.length_b   1.000
_cell.length_c   1.000
_cell.angle_alpha   90.00
_cell.angle_beta   90.00
_cell.angle_gamma   90.00
#
_symmetry.space_group_name_H-M   'P 1'
#
loop_
_entity.id
_entity.type
_entity.pdbx_description
1 polymer ?
#
loop_
_entity_poly.entity_id
_entity_poly.type
_entity_poly.pdbx_seq_one_letter_code
_entity_poly.pdbx_strand_id
1 'polypeptide(L)'
;MFLSLFRVLFLLFVFACYENKDAEGIYFTFKGRDFQLLEKIKLSRGEYFPHSFPDDSTLDTMSNWYNPVSSYVEIIRQDDGLNPAVGLALGFEFDEAIDSFPFTPAMAVLQLKNFNWGGVMFSSRDTMNYTGVFNEVSEDIIVVVDGFQNDTIWGRFSGLLVNGAGTMESLGNGSFKVKVYRVE
;
A
#
# COMPACT_ATOMS: atom_id res chain seq x y z
N MET A 1 -43.17 -12.84 -25.07
CA MET A 1 -42.91 -11.68 -24.19
C MET A 1 -42.15 -12.12 -22.93
N PHE A 2 -40.96 -12.71 -23.08
CA PHE A 2 -40.18 -13.27 -21.95
C PHE A 2 -38.65 -13.18 -22.14
N LEU A 3 -38.18 -12.46 -23.18
CA LEU A 3 -36.75 -12.37 -23.54
C LEU A 3 -36.09 -11.05 -23.13
N SER A 4 -36.83 -10.05 -22.64
CA SER A 4 -36.25 -8.73 -22.27
C SER A 4 -35.80 -8.63 -20.82
N LEU A 5 -36.38 -9.40 -19.88
CA LEU A 5 -36.00 -9.32 -18.46
C LEU A 5 -34.62 -9.93 -18.16
N PHE A 6 -34.18 -10.92 -18.95
CA PHE A 6 -32.87 -11.57 -18.73
C PHE A 6 -31.67 -10.71 -19.16
N ARG A 7 -31.86 -9.76 -20.09
CA ARG A 7 -30.80 -8.84 -20.53
C ARG A 7 -30.55 -7.69 -19.56
N VAL A 8 -31.58 -7.27 -18.80
CA VAL A 8 -31.45 -6.20 -17.81
C VAL A 8 -30.75 -6.69 -16.53
N LEU A 9 -30.95 -7.96 -16.16
CA LEU A 9 -30.28 -8.53 -14.99
C LEU A 9 -28.77 -8.75 -15.21
N PHE A 10 -28.35 -9.06 -16.44
CA PHE A 10 -26.94 -9.27 -16.76
C PHE A 10 -26.13 -7.95 -16.76
N LEU A 11 -26.77 -6.82 -17.11
CA LEU A 11 -26.15 -5.49 -17.02
C LEU A 11 -26.01 -4.99 -15.57
N LEU A 12 -26.90 -5.41 -14.66
CA LEU A 12 -26.80 -5.08 -13.24
C LEU A 12 -25.73 -5.92 -12.50
N PHE A 13 -25.43 -7.13 -12.98
CA PHE A 13 -24.38 -7.96 -12.39
C PHE A 13 -22.96 -7.58 -12.85
N VAL A 14 -22.81 -7.02 -14.06
CA VAL A 14 -21.50 -6.55 -14.56
C VAL A 14 -21.05 -5.24 -13.87
N PHE A 15 -21.97 -4.49 -13.27
CA PHE A 15 -21.66 -3.26 -12.53
C PHE A 15 -21.31 -3.47 -11.04
N ALA A 16 -21.48 -4.69 -10.49
CA ALA A 16 -21.31 -4.95 -9.06
C ALA A 16 -19.86 -5.17 -8.61
N CYS A 17 -18.88 -5.15 -9.52
CA CYS A 17 -17.45 -5.22 -9.19
C CYS A 17 -16.67 -4.05 -9.79
N TYR A 18 -17.29 -2.87 -9.94
CA TYR A 18 -16.49 -1.66 -10.11
C TYR A 18 -15.87 -1.31 -8.76
N GLU A 19 -14.73 -1.94 -8.50
CA GLU A 19 -13.83 -1.63 -7.40
C GLU A 19 -13.57 -0.12 -7.44
N ASN A 20 -13.98 0.59 -6.40
CA ASN A 20 -13.85 2.04 -6.33
C ASN A 20 -12.37 2.40 -6.12
N LYS A 21 -11.57 2.35 -7.20
CA LYS A 21 -10.15 2.71 -7.22
C LYS A 21 -9.88 4.19 -6.93
N ASP A 22 -10.92 4.98 -6.68
CA ASP A 22 -10.78 6.38 -6.26
C ASP A 22 -10.62 6.55 -4.75
N ALA A 23 -10.87 5.52 -3.94
CA ALA A 23 -10.71 5.62 -2.49
C ALA A 23 -9.23 5.67 -2.08
N GLU A 24 -8.97 6.31 -0.94
CA GLU A 24 -7.62 6.46 -0.41
C GLU A 24 -7.09 5.09 0.06
N GLY A 25 -5.92 4.69 -0.42
CA GLY A 25 -5.32 3.41 -0.06
C GLY A 25 -4.41 2.83 -1.14
N ILE A 26 -4.20 1.52 -1.04
CA ILE A 26 -3.40 0.71 -1.95
C ILE A 26 -4.24 -0.44 -2.49
N TYR A 27 -4.15 -0.68 -3.80
CA TYR A 27 -4.80 -1.78 -4.51
C TYR A 27 -3.74 -2.56 -5.28
N PHE A 28 -3.85 -3.89 -5.32
CA PHE A 28 -2.96 -4.72 -6.13
C PHE A 28 -3.50 -6.14 -6.32
N THR A 29 -2.95 -6.86 -7.29
CA THR A 29 -3.17 -8.29 -7.49
C THR A 29 -1.93 -9.07 -7.03
N PHE A 30 -2.13 -10.09 -6.18
CA PHE A 30 -1.07 -11.00 -5.74
C PHE A 30 -1.58 -12.44 -5.69
N LYS A 31 -0.85 -13.38 -6.32
CA LYS A 31 -1.26 -14.79 -6.44
C LYS A 31 -2.68 -14.96 -7.00
N GLY A 32 -3.03 -14.16 -8.01
CA GLY A 32 -4.35 -14.18 -8.65
C GLY A 32 -5.51 -13.70 -7.78
N ARG A 33 -5.22 -13.03 -6.66
CA ARG A 33 -6.22 -12.41 -5.77
C ARG A 33 -6.03 -10.91 -5.74
N ASP A 34 -7.13 -10.17 -5.76
CA ASP A 34 -7.13 -8.73 -5.62
C ASP A 34 -7.21 -8.34 -4.14
N PHE A 35 -6.43 -7.33 -3.78
CA PHE A 35 -6.32 -6.79 -2.43
C PHE A 35 -6.63 -5.30 -2.43
N GLN A 36 -7.35 -4.88 -1.39
CA GLN A 36 -7.63 -3.48 -1.08
C GLN A 36 -7.15 -3.21 0.34
N LEU A 37 -6.12 -2.38 0.47
CA LEU A 37 -5.56 -1.97 1.75
C LEU A 37 -5.92 -0.50 1.95
N LEU A 38 -7.05 -0.27 2.62
CA LEU A 38 -7.63 1.06 2.81
C LEU A 38 -7.29 1.62 4.20
N GLU A 39 -7.10 0.73 5.17
CA GLU A 39 -6.93 1.10 6.56
C GLU A 39 -5.48 1.53 6.85
N LYS A 40 -5.38 2.54 7.71
CA LYS A 40 -4.15 2.95 8.38
C LYS A 40 -4.04 2.17 9.70
N ILE A 41 -2.86 2.20 10.31
CA ILE A 41 -2.63 1.56 11.60
C ILE A 41 -3.50 2.22 12.68
N LYS A 42 -4.27 1.43 13.43
CA LYS A 42 -5.02 1.86 14.61
C LYS A 42 -4.54 1.09 15.82
N LEU A 43 -4.54 1.74 16.98
CA LEU A 43 -4.25 1.08 18.25
C LEU A 43 -5.52 0.49 18.86
N SER A 44 -5.47 -0.78 19.25
CA SER A 44 -6.53 -1.39 20.04
C SER A 44 -6.41 -0.94 21.51
N ARG A 45 -7.53 -0.54 22.11
CA ARG A 45 -7.57 -0.22 23.55
C ARG A 45 -7.38 -1.50 24.36
N GLY A 46 -6.17 -1.73 24.88
CA GLY A 46 -5.89 -2.87 25.76
C GLY A 46 -4.49 -3.47 25.62
N GLU A 47 -3.74 -3.15 24.57
CA GLU A 47 -2.35 -3.58 24.42
C GLU A 47 -1.41 -2.70 25.26
N TYR A 48 -0.46 -3.36 25.93
CA TYR A 48 0.44 -2.74 26.91
C TYR A 48 1.53 -1.92 26.19
N PHE A 49 1.25 -0.64 25.91
CA PHE A 49 2.27 0.29 25.45
C PHE A 49 3.00 0.91 26.65
N PRO A 50 4.34 0.84 26.73
CA PRO A 50 5.09 1.32 27.88
C PRO A 50 5.03 2.84 28.06
N HIS A 51 4.69 3.61 27.01
CA HIS A 51 4.53 5.07 27.03
C HIS A 51 3.24 5.49 26.30
N SER A 52 2.77 6.70 26.61
CA SER A 52 1.49 7.30 26.18
C SER A 52 1.01 6.85 24.80
N PHE A 53 -0.27 6.48 24.68
CA PHE A 53 -0.90 6.17 23.40
C PHE A 53 -0.69 7.34 22.43
N PRO A 54 0.01 7.15 21.30
CA PRO A 54 0.02 8.15 20.25
C PRO A 54 -1.42 8.41 19.80
N ASP A 55 -1.75 9.67 19.56
CA ASP A 55 -3.06 10.02 19.02
C ASP A 55 -3.20 9.59 17.55
N ASP A 56 -4.43 9.58 17.04
CA ASP A 56 -4.72 9.16 15.67
C ASP A 56 -3.95 10.00 14.64
N SER A 57 -3.68 11.29 14.93
CA SER A 57 -2.84 12.14 14.07
C SER A 57 -1.39 11.67 14.00
N THR A 58 -0.82 11.21 15.11
CA THR A 58 0.53 10.64 15.16
C THR A 58 0.58 9.30 14.43
N LEU A 59 -0.47 8.47 14.53
CA LEU A 59 -0.55 7.22 13.78
C LEU A 59 -0.73 7.45 12.27
N ASP A 60 -1.45 8.51 11.90
CA ASP A 60 -1.63 8.94 10.52
C ASP A 60 -0.30 9.34 9.87
N THR A 61 0.52 10.12 10.57
CA THR A 61 1.87 10.50 10.09
C THR A 61 2.80 9.30 10.04
N MET A 62 2.67 8.32 10.94
CA MET A 62 3.44 7.07 10.85
C MET A 62 3.00 6.16 9.69
N SER A 63 1.78 6.31 9.18
CA SER A 63 1.24 5.45 8.13
C SER A 63 1.48 6.00 6.72
N ASN A 64 1.54 7.32 6.53
CA ASN A 64 1.90 7.91 5.23
C ASN A 64 2.68 9.19 5.48
N TRP A 65 3.95 9.24 5.11
CA TRP A 65 4.75 10.43 5.34
C TRP A 65 5.65 10.77 4.16
N TYR A 66 6.01 12.05 4.10
CA TYR A 66 6.98 12.60 3.18
C TYR A 66 8.05 13.33 4.00
N ASN A 67 9.31 12.97 3.77
CA ASN A 67 10.46 13.69 4.31
C ASN A 67 11.07 14.56 3.21
N PRO A 68 10.97 15.90 3.31
CA PRO A 68 11.50 16.82 2.31
C PRO A 68 13.04 16.86 2.28
N VAL A 69 13.70 16.59 3.41
CA VAL A 69 15.17 16.58 3.51
C VAL A 69 15.77 15.43 2.70
N SER A 70 15.14 14.25 2.76
CA SER A 70 15.60 13.07 2.03
C SER A 70 14.86 12.82 0.72
N SER A 71 13.88 13.67 0.36
CA SER A 71 13.00 13.47 -0.82
C SER A 71 12.42 12.06 -0.88
N TYR A 72 11.81 11.61 0.21
CA TYR A 72 11.33 10.23 0.35
C TYR A 72 9.90 10.18 0.86
N VAL A 73 9.08 9.36 0.21
CA VAL A 73 7.71 9.03 0.63
C VAL A 73 7.67 7.60 1.12
N GLU A 74 6.94 7.37 2.21
CA GLU A 74 6.55 6.04 2.67
C GLU A 74 5.04 5.97 2.85
N ILE A 75 4.45 4.88 2.37
CA ILE A 75 3.02 4.60 2.43
C ILE A 75 2.84 3.20 3.01
N ILE A 76 2.15 3.12 4.14
CA ILE A 76 1.84 1.88 4.86
C ILE A 76 0.32 1.75 4.95
N ARG A 77 -0.20 0.66 4.39
CA ARG A 77 -1.63 0.33 4.44
C ARG A 77 -1.86 -1.13 4.81
N GLN A 78 -3.03 -1.39 5.37
CA GLN A 78 -3.46 -2.72 5.77
C GLN A 78 -4.95 -2.94 5.49
N ASP A 79 -5.38 -4.20 5.57
CA ASP A 79 -6.76 -4.60 5.31
C ASP A 79 -7.70 -4.29 6.48
N ASP A 80 -7.23 -4.33 7.72
CA ASP A 80 -7.96 -3.91 8.91
C ASP A 80 -7.08 -3.07 9.85
N GLY A 81 -7.61 -1.96 10.38
CA GLY A 81 -6.85 -1.04 11.22
C GLY A 81 -6.42 -1.61 12.58
N LEU A 82 -7.18 -2.56 13.15
CA LEU A 82 -6.99 -3.07 14.51
C LEU A 82 -6.46 -4.51 14.53
N ASN A 83 -6.92 -5.35 13.60
CA ASN A 83 -6.58 -6.77 13.50
C ASN A 83 -6.23 -7.11 12.04
N PRO A 84 -5.16 -6.52 11.48
CA PRO A 84 -4.80 -6.75 10.10
C PRO A 84 -4.45 -8.22 9.86
N ALA A 85 -4.82 -8.75 8.69
CA ALA A 85 -4.31 -10.01 8.18
C ALA A 85 -3.21 -9.77 7.14
N VAL A 86 -3.31 -8.69 6.35
CA VAL A 86 -2.34 -8.32 5.31
C VAL A 86 -2.03 -6.83 5.37
N GLY A 87 -0.76 -6.47 5.18
CA GLY A 87 -0.33 -5.09 4.99
C GLY A 87 0.75 -4.94 3.96
N LEU A 88 0.96 -3.72 3.49
CA LEU A 88 1.94 -3.37 2.49
C LEU A 88 2.60 -2.05 2.85
N ALA A 89 3.92 -1.99 2.75
CA ALA A 89 4.71 -0.76 2.82
C ALA A 89 5.31 -0.49 1.43
N LEU A 90 5.04 0.68 0.88
CA LEU A 90 5.59 1.18 -0.37
C LEU A 90 6.36 2.46 -0.07
N GLY A 91 7.66 2.45 -0.33
CA GLY A 91 8.53 3.61 -0.19
C GLY A 91 9.20 3.97 -1.50
N PHE A 92 9.42 5.26 -1.78
CA PHE A 92 10.08 5.69 -3.01
C PHE A 92 10.60 7.13 -2.91
N GLU A 93 11.56 7.44 -3.76
CA GLU A 93 12.05 8.81 -3.97
C GLU A 93 10.95 9.69 -4.57
N PHE A 94 10.75 10.88 -4.01
CA PHE A 94 9.80 11.86 -4.51
C PHE A 94 10.21 13.27 -4.09
N ASP A 95 10.17 14.21 -5.04
CA ASP A 95 10.39 15.63 -4.81
C ASP A 95 9.13 16.42 -5.20
N GLU A 96 8.59 17.23 -4.28
CA GLU A 96 7.42 18.08 -4.53
C GLU A 96 7.68 19.15 -5.59
N ALA A 97 8.95 19.47 -5.89
CA ALA A 97 9.34 20.40 -6.94
C ALA A 97 9.24 19.80 -8.36
N ILE A 98 8.94 18.50 -8.51
CA ILE A 98 8.73 17.86 -9.81
C ILE A 98 7.52 18.49 -10.50
N ASP A 99 7.75 19.03 -11.70
CA ASP A 99 6.76 19.74 -12.50
C ASP A 99 6.18 18.89 -13.65
N SER A 100 6.66 17.66 -13.81
CA SER A 100 6.27 16.76 -14.89
C SER A 100 5.90 15.36 -14.38
N PHE A 101 4.70 14.93 -14.75
CA PHE A 101 4.18 13.59 -14.49
C PHE A 101 3.79 12.91 -15.82
N PRO A 102 3.88 11.57 -15.94
CA PRO A 102 4.29 10.64 -14.89
C PRO A 102 5.79 10.70 -14.58
N PHE A 103 6.13 10.48 -13.32
CA PHE A 103 7.50 10.42 -12.81
C PHE A 103 7.84 9.01 -12.33
N THR A 104 9.03 8.52 -12.66
CA THR A 104 9.53 7.23 -12.18
C THR A 104 10.67 7.48 -11.20
N PRO A 105 10.48 7.18 -9.90
CA PRO A 105 11.53 7.27 -8.89
C PRO A 105 12.76 6.43 -9.27
N ALA A 106 13.96 6.91 -8.96
CA ALA A 106 15.17 6.10 -9.17
C ALA A 106 15.28 5.00 -8.10
N MET A 107 14.68 5.23 -6.93
CA MET A 107 14.65 4.28 -5.81
C MET A 107 13.22 3.98 -5.37
N ALA A 108 12.93 2.69 -5.16
CA ALA A 108 11.68 2.22 -4.58
C ALA A 108 11.90 0.98 -3.69
N VAL A 109 11.04 0.84 -2.69
CA VAL A 109 11.00 -0.26 -1.73
C VAL A 109 9.56 -0.74 -1.63
N LEU A 110 9.37 -2.06 -1.68
CA LEU A 110 8.06 -2.69 -1.57
C LEU A 110 8.13 -3.85 -0.59
N GLN A 111 7.30 -3.83 0.45
CA GLN A 111 7.20 -4.88 1.46
C GLN A 111 5.77 -5.37 1.59
N LEU A 112 5.57 -6.69 1.62
CA LEU A 112 4.26 -7.30 1.85
C LEU A 112 4.30 -8.10 3.17
N LYS A 113 3.40 -7.79 4.09
CA LYS A 113 3.32 -8.43 5.41
C LYS A 113 2.05 -9.26 5.54
N ASN A 114 2.21 -10.47 6.11
CA ASN A 114 1.10 -11.31 6.55
C ASN A 114 1.13 -11.37 8.08
N PHE A 115 0.17 -10.72 8.73
CA PHE A 115 0.13 -10.58 10.18
C PHE A 115 -0.35 -11.85 10.90
N ASN A 116 -0.97 -12.81 10.19
CA ASN A 116 -1.44 -14.08 10.77
C ASN A 116 -0.30 -14.98 11.29
N TRP A 117 0.96 -14.65 10.99
CA TRP A 117 2.13 -15.42 11.39
C TRP A 117 2.83 -14.88 12.64
N GLY A 118 2.24 -13.86 13.28
CA GLY A 118 2.62 -13.38 14.60
C GLY A 118 3.38 -12.05 14.56
N GLY A 119 2.68 -10.96 14.87
CA GLY A 119 3.32 -9.71 15.31
C GLY A 119 2.71 -8.44 14.70
N VAL A 120 1.97 -7.69 15.53
CA VAL A 120 1.58 -6.28 15.31
C VAL A 120 2.82 -5.36 15.34
N MET A 121 3.95 -5.84 15.88
CA MET A 121 5.22 -5.12 15.95
C MET A 121 6.29 -5.80 15.10
N PHE A 122 7.00 -5.02 14.27
CA PHE A 122 8.17 -5.46 13.49
C PHE A 122 9.22 -6.07 14.43
N SER A 123 9.31 -7.40 14.48
CA SER A 123 10.28 -8.10 15.32
C SER A 123 11.34 -8.78 14.46
N SER A 124 12.57 -8.87 14.97
CA SER A 124 13.70 -9.52 14.30
C SER A 124 13.56 -11.05 14.15
N ARG A 125 12.41 -11.64 14.55
CA ARG A 125 12.11 -13.08 14.42
C ARG A 125 11.14 -13.41 13.29
N ASP A 126 10.71 -12.43 12.51
CA ASP A 126 9.71 -12.62 11.46
C ASP A 126 10.33 -13.19 10.17
N THR A 127 10.78 -14.45 10.20
CA THR A 127 11.50 -15.11 9.09
C THR A 127 10.61 -15.63 7.95
N MET A 128 9.31 -15.27 7.94
CA MET A 128 8.44 -15.40 6.76
C MET A 128 7.60 -14.12 6.48
N ASN A 129 8.08 -12.95 6.91
CA ASN A 129 7.69 -11.70 6.27
C ASN A 129 8.31 -11.69 4.86
N TYR A 130 7.58 -11.26 3.83
CA TYR A 130 8.24 -10.77 2.61
C TYR A 130 8.81 -9.39 2.96
N THR A 131 9.90 -9.39 3.74
CA THR A 131 10.73 -8.20 3.99
C THR A 131 11.21 -7.70 2.64
N GLY A 132 11.12 -6.39 2.47
CA GLY A 132 11.23 -5.75 1.19
C GLY A 132 12.44 -6.22 0.40
N VAL A 133 12.19 -6.50 -0.87
CA VAL A 133 13.25 -6.43 -1.85
C VAL A 133 13.74 -4.98 -1.82
N PHE A 134 14.88 -4.76 -1.16
CA PHE A 134 15.63 -3.51 -1.24
C PHE A 134 16.46 -3.64 -2.50
N ASN A 135 16.09 -2.94 -3.56
CA ASN A 135 16.95 -2.88 -4.74
C ASN A 135 17.13 -1.43 -5.13
N GLU A 136 18.34 -0.91 -4.87
CA GLU A 136 18.77 0.40 -5.34
C GLU A 136 18.86 0.45 -6.88
N VAL A 137 18.85 -0.70 -7.58
CA VAL A 137 19.05 -0.80 -9.04
C VAL A 137 18.48 -2.10 -9.66
N SER A 138 17.20 -2.46 -9.48
CA SER A 138 16.64 -3.61 -10.24
C SER A 138 15.26 -3.35 -10.85
N GLU A 139 14.98 -4.05 -11.96
CA GLU A 139 13.66 -4.08 -12.62
C GLU A 139 12.59 -4.81 -11.79
N ASP A 140 12.93 -5.26 -10.58
CA ASP A 140 12.04 -6.05 -9.72
C ASP A 140 10.97 -5.20 -9.05
N ILE A 141 11.12 -3.88 -8.99
CA ILE A 141 10.09 -2.96 -8.50
C ILE A 141 9.99 -1.79 -9.46
N ILE A 142 8.77 -1.52 -9.92
CA ILE A 142 8.46 -0.36 -10.75
C ILE A 142 7.43 0.46 -9.99
N VAL A 143 7.72 1.73 -9.79
CA VAL A 143 6.78 2.73 -9.28
C VAL A 143 6.67 3.83 -10.32
N VAL A 144 5.44 4.26 -10.59
CA VAL A 144 5.15 5.40 -11.46
C VAL A 144 4.23 6.32 -10.68
N VAL A 145 4.72 7.51 -10.34
CA VAL A 145 3.92 8.58 -9.75
C VAL A 145 3.18 9.26 -10.89
N ASP A 146 1.85 9.11 -10.92
CA ASP A 146 1.01 9.68 -11.97
C ASP A 146 0.58 11.14 -11.63
N GLY A 147 0.70 11.56 -10.36
CA GLY A 147 0.54 12.96 -9.98
C GLY A 147 0.57 13.23 -8.48
N PHE A 148 0.67 14.52 -8.15
CA PHE A 148 0.63 15.05 -6.80
C PHE A 148 -0.16 16.37 -6.75
N GLN A 149 -1.15 16.46 -5.87
CA GLN A 149 -1.97 17.65 -5.69
C GLN A 149 -2.60 17.69 -4.29
N ASN A 150 -2.59 18.85 -3.63
CA ASN A 150 -3.21 19.05 -2.31
C ASN A 150 -2.77 17.99 -1.28
N ASP A 151 -1.47 17.75 -1.18
CA ASP A 151 -0.85 16.72 -0.33
C ASP A 151 -1.27 15.28 -0.65
N THR A 152 -1.97 15.06 -1.76
CA THR A 152 -2.37 13.72 -2.21
C THR A 152 -1.45 13.28 -3.34
N ILE A 153 -0.78 12.15 -3.16
CA ILE A 153 0.06 11.51 -4.17
C ILE A 153 -0.65 10.27 -4.70
N TRP A 154 -0.57 10.02 -6.00
CA TRP A 154 -1.12 8.81 -6.61
C TRP A 154 -0.24 8.28 -7.73
N GLY A 155 -0.42 7.00 -8.01
CA GLY A 155 0.39 6.32 -9.00
C GLY A 155 0.09 4.84 -9.10
N ARG A 156 0.99 4.16 -9.81
CA ARG A 156 0.96 2.73 -10.09
C ARG A 156 2.25 2.07 -9.67
N PHE A 157 2.18 0.79 -9.35
CA PHE A 157 3.36 0.01 -9.05
C PHE A 157 3.19 -1.46 -9.44
N SER A 158 4.32 -2.13 -9.58
CA SER A 158 4.42 -3.59 -9.68
C SER A 158 5.72 -4.03 -9.04
N GLY A 159 5.77 -5.26 -8.56
CA GLY A 159 7.02 -5.78 -8.04
C GLY A 159 7.12 -7.30 -8.06
N LEU A 160 8.33 -7.81 -7.95
CA LEU A 160 8.66 -9.20 -7.74
C LEU A 160 9.11 -9.35 -6.28
N LEU A 161 8.33 -10.09 -5.49
CA LEU A 161 8.60 -10.30 -4.07
C LEU A 161 9.34 -11.63 -3.87
N VAL A 162 10.44 -11.59 -3.11
CA VAL A 162 11.21 -12.78 -2.76
C VAL A 162 10.84 -13.26 -1.36
N ASN A 163 10.37 -14.50 -1.26
CA ASN A 163 10.17 -15.20 0.00
C ASN A 163 11.55 -15.53 0.62
N GLY A 164 11.71 -15.47 1.95
CA GLY A 164 12.92 -15.92 2.65
C GLY A 164 13.37 -17.37 2.34
N ALA A 165 12.50 -18.19 1.74
CA ALA A 165 12.78 -19.53 1.21
C ALA A 165 13.12 -19.57 -0.30
N GLY A 166 13.33 -18.42 -0.95
CA GLY A 166 13.83 -18.30 -2.33
C GLY A 166 12.80 -18.36 -3.47
N THR A 167 11.51 -18.48 -3.16
CA THR A 167 10.46 -18.41 -4.20
C THR A 167 10.08 -16.96 -4.51
N MET A 168 10.09 -16.61 -5.79
CA MET A 168 9.70 -15.30 -6.29
C MET A 168 8.22 -15.30 -6.69
N GLU A 169 7.50 -14.24 -6.35
CA GLU A 169 6.09 -14.06 -6.67
C GLU A 169 5.80 -12.64 -7.14
N SER A 170 5.03 -12.51 -8.21
CA SER A 170 4.70 -11.21 -8.78
C SER A 170 3.55 -10.55 -8.05
N LEU A 171 3.74 -9.30 -7.67
CA LEU A 171 2.71 -8.34 -7.33
C LEU A 171 2.46 -7.46 -8.56
N GLY A 172 1.25 -7.50 -9.10
CA GLY A 172 0.88 -6.79 -10.33
C GLY A 172 -0.31 -5.86 -10.13
N ASN A 173 -0.58 -5.04 -11.14
CA ASN A 173 -1.72 -4.10 -11.18
C ASN A 173 -1.82 -3.19 -9.95
N GLY A 174 -0.68 -2.84 -9.35
CA GLY A 174 -0.62 -2.01 -8.16
C GLY A 174 -1.03 -0.58 -8.48
N SER A 175 -1.85 0.02 -7.60
CA SER A 175 -2.13 1.46 -7.59
C SER A 175 -2.21 1.98 -6.18
N PHE A 176 -1.81 3.24 -5.98
CA PHE A 176 -1.90 3.93 -4.71
C PHE A 176 -2.49 5.32 -4.91
N LYS A 177 -3.20 5.81 -3.90
CA LYS A 177 -3.69 7.19 -3.81
C LYS A 177 -3.82 7.52 -2.34
N VAL A 178 -2.94 8.36 -1.81
CA VAL A 178 -2.90 8.66 -0.38
C VAL A 178 -2.57 10.12 -0.11
N LYS A 179 -3.09 10.63 1.01
CA LYS A 179 -2.59 11.87 1.58
C LYS A 179 -1.26 11.60 2.29
N VAL A 180 -0.23 12.38 2.00
CA VAL A 180 1.07 12.33 2.68
C VAL A 180 1.19 13.48 3.69
N TYR A 181 1.87 13.21 4.79
CA TYR A 181 2.12 14.20 5.84
C TYR A 181 3.60 14.51 5.92
N ARG A 182 3.95 15.79 5.98
CA ARG A 182 5.35 16.23 6.05
C ARG A 182 5.91 15.93 7.44
N VAL A 183 7.06 15.29 7.49
CA VAL A 183 7.83 15.02 8.71
C VAL A 183 9.22 15.61 8.55
N GLU A 184 9.67 16.35 9.56
CA GLU A 184 11.00 16.99 9.63
C GLU A 184 11.93 16.21 10.56
#